data_AF-A0A7C3JRL4-F1
#
_entry.id   AF-A0A7C3JRL4-F1
#
_cell.length_a   1.000
_cell.length_b   1.000
_cell.length_c   1.000
_cell.angle_alpha   90.00
_cell.angle_beta   90.00
_cell.angle_gamma   90.00
#
_symmetry.space_group_name_H-M   'P 1'
#
loop_
_entity.id
_entity.type
_entity.pdbx_description
1 polymer ?
#
loop_
_entity_poly.entity_id
_entity_poly.type
_entity_poly.pdbx_seq_one_letter_code
_entity_poly.pdbx_strand_id
1 'polypeptide(L)'
;MDDLERRAREQAIIENLKPACLCNKIRKGTVLKAIQAGARTFEQVSKRTGVGTGPCGGRRCGTMVRGMLGEEVIPCGECGWPVLAAASPAVCPRCEYARQES
;
A
#
# COMPACT_ATOMS: atom_id res chain seq x y z
N MET A 1 20.05 -0.41 -29.44
CA MET A 1 19.66 -0.46 -28.02
C MET A 1 20.17 0.82 -27.42
N ASP A 2 19.27 1.74 -27.12
CA ASP A 2 19.64 3.05 -26.62
C ASP A 2 20.13 2.94 -25.16
N ASP A 3 21.21 3.65 -24.80
CA ASP A 3 21.76 3.63 -23.45
C ASP A 3 20.75 4.04 -22.38
N LEU A 4 19.80 4.92 -22.73
CA LEU A 4 18.72 5.33 -21.84
C LEU A 4 17.75 4.16 -21.54
N GLU A 5 17.39 3.39 -22.56
CA GLU A 5 16.49 2.23 -22.42
C GLU A 5 17.10 1.16 -21.50
N ARG A 6 18.41 0.93 -21.59
CA ARG A 6 19.13 0.00 -20.71
C ARG A 6 19.03 0.45 -19.25
N ARG A 7 19.36 1.71 -18.98
CA ARG A 7 19.31 2.29 -17.62
C ARG A 7 17.89 2.26 -17.05
N ALA A 8 16.88 2.55 -17.86
CA ALA A 8 15.48 2.49 -17.43
C ALA A 8 15.04 1.07 -17.03
N ARG A 9 15.45 0.04 -17.81
CA ARG A 9 15.18 -1.36 -17.47
C ARG A 9 15.88 -1.80 -16.19
N GLU A 10 17.15 -1.44 -16.04
CA GLU A 10 17.93 -1.72 -14.82
C GLU A 10 17.27 -1.08 -13.59
N GLN A 11 16.85 0.18 -13.70
CA GLN A 11 16.17 0.89 -12.62
C GLN A 11 14.84 0.24 -12.25
N ALA A 12 14.06 -0.21 -13.23
CA ALA A 12 12.80 -0.92 -13.00
C ALA A 12 13.02 -2.27 -12.30
N ILE A 13 14.09 -3.01 -12.65
CA ILE A 13 14.44 -4.26 -11.97
C ILE A 13 14.77 -3.99 -10.49
N ILE A 14 15.61 -3.00 -10.22
CA ILE A 14 15.99 -2.60 -8.85
C ILE A 14 14.73 -2.21 -8.05
N GLU A 15 13.85 -1.41 -8.63
CA GLU A 15 12.61 -0.98 -7.96
C GLU A 15 11.69 -2.15 -7.61
N ASN A 16 11.54 -3.12 -8.53
CA ASN A 16 10.72 -4.31 -8.33
C ASN A 16 11.22 -5.20 -7.18
N LEU A 17 12.52 -5.19 -6.90
CA LEU A 17 13.12 -5.97 -5.82
C LEU A 17 12.98 -5.31 -4.45
N LYS A 18 12.72 -4.01 -4.38
CA LYS A 18 12.54 -3.29 -3.11
C LYS A 18 11.36 -3.87 -2.31
N PRO A 19 11.45 -3.89 -0.97
CA PRO A 19 10.36 -4.37 -0.13
C PRO A 19 9.16 -3.42 -0.18
N ALA A 20 7.97 -3.97 -0.34
CA ALA A 20 6.70 -3.28 -0.15
C ALA A 20 6.11 -3.55 1.24
N CYS A 21 6.19 -4.79 1.72
CA CYS A 21 5.72 -5.19 3.04
C CYS A 21 6.81 -5.91 3.81
N LEU A 22 7.30 -5.30 4.89
CA LEU A 22 8.39 -5.88 5.69
C LEU A 22 7.93 -7.11 6.50
N CYS A 23 6.73 -7.07 7.11
CA CYS A 23 6.27 -8.20 7.92
C CYS A 23 5.92 -9.44 7.09
N ASN A 24 5.33 -9.24 5.90
CA ASN A 24 4.91 -10.34 5.03
C ASN A 24 5.96 -10.66 3.94
N LYS A 25 7.13 -9.99 3.97
CA LYS A 25 8.24 -10.16 3.01
C LYS A 25 7.79 -10.02 1.54
N ILE A 26 6.88 -9.09 1.27
CA ILE A 26 6.33 -8.83 -0.08
C ILE A 26 7.16 -7.74 -0.76
N ARG A 27 7.52 -7.95 -2.03
CA ARG A 27 8.27 -7.00 -2.86
C ARG A 27 7.35 -6.07 -3.66
N LYS A 28 7.85 -4.89 -4.04
CA LYS A 28 7.11 -3.92 -4.88
C LYS A 28 6.67 -4.51 -6.21
N GLY A 29 7.50 -5.34 -6.84
CA GLY A 29 7.13 -6.02 -8.09
C GLY A 29 5.88 -6.89 -7.98
N THR A 30 5.65 -7.53 -6.83
CA THR A 30 4.43 -8.33 -6.58
C THR A 30 3.19 -7.43 -6.51
N VAL A 31 3.30 -6.29 -5.83
CA VAL A 31 2.23 -5.29 -5.75
C VAL A 31 1.93 -4.72 -7.13
N LEU A 32 2.96 -4.33 -7.90
CA LEU A 32 2.81 -3.82 -9.27
C LEU A 32 2.13 -4.84 -10.20
N LYS A 33 2.50 -6.12 -10.11
CA LYS A 33 1.83 -7.19 -10.88
C LYS A 33 0.34 -7.29 -10.51
N ALA A 34 -0.02 -7.17 -9.23
CA ALA A 34 -1.42 -7.20 -8.81
C ALA A 34 -2.22 -6.01 -9.37
N ILE A 35 -1.61 -4.82 -9.39
CA ILE A 35 -2.20 -3.59 -9.98
C ILE A 35 -2.36 -3.73 -11.49
N GLN A 36 -1.35 -4.23 -12.20
CA GLN A 36 -1.39 -4.51 -13.64
C GLN A 36 -2.46 -5.55 -13.99
N ALA A 37 -2.66 -6.55 -13.13
CA ALA A 37 -3.74 -7.52 -13.24
C ALA A 37 -5.14 -6.93 -12.91
N GLY A 38 -5.26 -5.62 -12.70
CA GLY A 38 -6.55 -4.92 -12.52
C GLY A 38 -6.95 -4.65 -11.08
N ALA A 39 -6.06 -4.79 -10.08
CA ALA A 39 -6.37 -4.32 -8.73
C ALA A 39 -6.38 -2.78 -8.70
N ARG A 40 -7.48 -2.20 -8.20
CA ARG A 40 -7.73 -0.75 -8.11
C ARG A 40 -7.84 -0.23 -6.69
N THR A 41 -7.95 -1.10 -5.70
CA THR A 41 -8.06 -0.72 -4.29
C THR A 41 -7.04 -1.46 -3.44
N PHE A 42 -6.70 -0.88 -2.28
CA PHE A 42 -5.81 -1.53 -1.32
C PHE A 42 -6.29 -2.93 -0.91
N GLU A 43 -7.61 -3.11 -0.75
CA GLU A 43 -8.19 -4.40 -0.38
C GLU A 43 -8.01 -5.45 -1.49
N GLN A 44 -8.20 -5.07 -2.76
CA GLN A 44 -7.95 -5.97 -3.89
C GLN A 44 -6.48 -6.37 -4.00
N VAL A 45 -5.57 -5.43 -3.78
CA VAL A 45 -4.12 -5.71 -3.75
C VAL A 45 -3.79 -6.61 -2.55
N SER A 46 -4.34 -6.33 -1.38
CA SER A 46 -4.19 -7.14 -0.16
C SER A 46 -4.66 -8.57 -0.38
N LYS A 47 -5.85 -8.77 -0.96
CA LYS A 47 -6.39 -10.10 -1.27
C LYS A 47 -5.52 -10.90 -2.23
N ARG A 48 -4.87 -10.24 -3.21
CA ARG A 48 -4.01 -10.90 -4.20
C ARG A 48 -2.59 -11.15 -3.72
N THR A 49 -2.06 -10.29 -2.86
CA THR A 49 -0.62 -10.29 -2.50
C THR A 49 -0.37 -10.62 -1.04
N GLY A 50 -1.37 -10.53 -0.17
CA GLY A 50 -1.25 -10.58 1.27
C GLY A 50 -0.69 -9.30 1.90
N VAL A 51 -0.62 -8.17 1.19
CA VAL A 51 -0.10 -6.94 1.80
C VAL A 51 -1.05 -6.37 2.86
N GLY A 52 -0.50 -5.97 4.01
CA GLY A 52 -1.30 -5.38 5.08
C GLY A 52 -2.03 -6.35 5.99
N THR A 53 -2.01 -7.66 5.71
CA THR A 53 -2.62 -8.71 6.55
C THR A 53 -1.71 -9.22 7.67
N GLY A 54 -0.46 -8.74 7.73
CA GLY A 54 0.49 -9.16 8.75
C GLY A 54 0.24 -8.52 10.12
N PRO A 55 1.08 -8.82 11.13
CA PRO A 55 0.89 -8.36 12.51
C PRO A 55 0.90 -6.83 12.68
N CYS A 56 1.38 -6.08 11.67
CA CYS A 56 1.32 -4.61 11.71
C CYS A 56 0.02 -4.03 11.14
N GLY A 57 -0.91 -4.85 10.63
CA GLY A 57 -2.21 -4.42 10.10
C GLY A 57 -2.12 -3.39 8.97
N GLY A 58 -1.05 -3.40 8.18
CA GLY A 58 -0.84 -2.41 7.12
C GLY A 58 -0.27 -1.07 7.58
N ARG A 59 0.03 -0.87 8.87
CA ARG A 59 0.57 0.41 9.40
C ARG A 59 1.83 0.92 8.67
N ARG A 60 2.71 0.00 8.26
CA ARG A 60 4.01 0.33 7.63
C ARG A 60 3.96 0.39 6.09
N CYS A 61 3.11 -0.43 5.48
CA CYS A 61 3.06 -0.59 4.03
C CYS A 61 1.84 0.06 3.38
N GLY A 62 0.79 0.33 4.16
CA GLY A 62 -0.48 0.87 3.69
C GLY A 62 -0.30 2.14 2.89
N THR A 63 0.31 3.18 3.47
CA THR A 63 0.56 4.46 2.79
C THR A 63 1.31 4.29 1.47
N MET A 64 2.34 3.44 1.43
CA MET A 64 3.11 3.18 0.20
C MET A 64 2.24 2.52 -0.87
N VAL A 65 1.52 1.45 -0.54
CA VAL A 65 0.70 0.70 -1.51
C VAL A 65 -0.47 1.54 -2.00
N ARG A 66 -1.10 2.32 -1.12
CA ARG A 66 -2.14 3.28 -1.48
C ARG A 66 -1.60 4.35 -2.43
N GLY A 67 -0.39 4.87 -2.17
CA GLY A 67 0.31 5.77 -3.10
C GLY A 67 0.60 5.12 -4.47
N MET A 68 0.97 3.83 -4.51
CA MET A 68 1.13 3.09 -5.77
C MET A 68 -0.19 2.93 -6.56
N LEU A 69 -1.33 2.99 -5.87
CA LEU A 69 -2.67 2.97 -6.45
C LEU A 69 -3.18 4.37 -6.84
N GLY A 70 -2.47 5.44 -6.46
CA GLY A 70 -2.95 6.82 -6.60
C GLY A 70 -4.04 7.21 -5.59
N GLU A 71 -4.22 6.43 -4.53
CA GLU A 71 -5.15 6.77 -3.45
C GLU A 71 -4.53 7.86 -2.55
N GLU A 72 -5.21 9.00 -2.42
CA GLU A 72 -4.79 10.04 -1.48
C GLU A 72 -5.09 9.63 -0.04
N VAL A 73 -4.09 9.74 0.81
CA VAL A 73 -4.14 9.36 2.22
C VAL A 73 -3.77 10.53 3.11
N ILE A 74 -4.62 10.80 4.10
CA ILE A 74 -4.39 11.80 5.13
C ILE A 74 -4.14 11.10 6.48
N PRO A 75 -3.23 11.60 7.33
CA PRO A 75 -3.07 11.08 8.67
C PRO A 75 -4.28 11.47 9.53
N CYS A 76 -4.81 10.52 10.31
CA CYS A 76 -5.80 10.79 11.34
C CYS A 76 -5.23 11.73 12.40
N GLY A 77 -5.94 12.82 12.72
CA GLY A 77 -5.50 13.82 13.70
C GLY A 77 -5.37 13.31 15.14
N GLU A 78 -5.98 12.18 15.47
CA GLU A 78 -5.97 11.64 16.84
C GLU A 78 -4.88 10.56 17.03
N CYS A 79 -4.84 9.57 16.14
CA CYS A 79 -3.94 8.43 16.30
C CYS A 79 -2.85 8.30 15.22
N GLY A 80 -2.82 9.21 14.24
CA GLY A 80 -1.84 9.25 13.15
C GLY A 80 -1.99 8.12 12.12
N TRP A 81 -3.09 7.36 12.14
CA TRP A 81 -3.34 6.29 11.18
C TRP A 81 -3.64 6.85 9.78
N PRO A 82 -3.12 6.25 8.69
CA PRO A 82 -3.44 6.71 7.33
C PRO A 82 -4.89 6.37 6.97
N VAL A 83 -5.70 7.41 6.73
CA VAL A 83 -7.10 7.33 6.32
C VAL A 83 -7.21 7.77 4.85
N LEU A 84 -8.11 7.15 4.09
CA LEU A 84 -8.39 7.56 2.72
C LEU A 84 -9.11 8.91 2.70
N ALA A 85 -8.56 9.89 1.98
CA ALA A 85 -9.16 11.23 1.87
C ALA A 85 -10.55 11.19 1.21
N ALA A 86 -10.76 10.25 0.28
CA ALA A 86 -12.00 10.10 -0.47
C ALA A 86 -13.11 9.33 0.29
N ALA A 87 -12.83 8.73 1.45
CA ALA A 87 -13.83 8.00 2.21
C ALA A 87 -14.74 9.00 2.95
N SER A 88 -16.03 9.03 2.63
CA SER A 88 -17.05 9.78 3.37
C SER A 88 -17.99 8.81 4.09
N PRO A 89 -18.15 8.92 5.43
CA PRO A 89 -17.40 9.80 6.32
C PRO A 89 -15.95 9.34 6.50
N ALA A 90 -15.02 10.28 6.70
CA ALA A 90 -13.60 10.01 6.95
C ALA A 90 -13.39 9.54 8.41
N VAL A 91 -14.15 8.54 8.84
CA VAL A 91 -14.00 7.96 10.17
C VAL A 91 -12.75 7.12 10.15
N CYS A 92 -11.83 7.41 11.07
CA CYS A 92 -10.64 6.60 11.23
C CYS A 92 -11.05 5.22 11.77
N PRO A 93 -10.95 4.14 10.97
CA PRO A 93 -11.45 2.82 11.39
C PRO A 93 -10.75 2.33 12.65
N ARG A 94 -9.51 2.78 12.90
CA ARG A 94 -8.75 2.47 14.11
C ARG A 94 -9.30 3.17 15.35
N CYS A 95 -9.59 4.47 15.27
CA CYS A 95 -10.17 5.20 16.40
C CYS A 95 -11.63 4.79 16.64
N GLU A 96 -12.35 4.49 15.57
CA GLU A 96 -13.74 4.03 15.66
C GLU A 96 -13.84 2.68 16.35
N TYR A 97 -13.04 1.70 15.92
CA TYR A 97 -13.01 0.38 16.54
C TYR A 97 -12.59 0.44 18.01
N ALA A 98 -11.55 1.25 18.33
CA ALA A 98 -11.10 1.42 19.71
C ALA A 98 -12.18 1.99 20.65
N ARG A 99 -13.16 2.73 20.13
CA ARG A 99 -14.29 3.28 20.90
C ARG A 99 -15.45 2.29 21.08
N GLN A 100 -15.54 1.25 20.23
CA GLN A 100 -16.59 0.24 20.30
C GLN A 100 -16.29 -0.86 21.32
N GLU A 101 -15.03 -1.01 21.73
CA GLU A 101 -14.58 -2.00 22.73
C GLU A 101 -14.45 -1.42 24.15
N SER A 102 -15.04 -0.23 24.42
CA SER A 102 -15.03 0.45 25.73
C SER A 102 -16.36 0.36 26.46
#